data_AF-A0A1Q5QZM8-F1
#
_entry.id   AF-A0A1Q5QZM8-F1
#
_cell.length_a   1.000
_cell.length_b   1.000
_cell.length_c   1.000
_cell.angle_alpha   90.00
_cell.angle_beta   90.00
_cell.angle_gamma   90.00
#
_symmetry.space_group_name_H-M   'P 1'
#
loop_
_entity.id
_entity.type
_entity.pdbx_description
1 polymer ?
#
loop_
_entity_poly.entity_id
_entity_poly.type
_entity_poly.pdbx_seq_one_letter_code
_entity_poly.pdbx_strand_id
1 'polypeptide(L)'
;MLVVWRRPDGDVFEALKGVTFTHGDKVICAEWFEDSPLPGPRWHRDRLSQAMTAGEYEQINQTIDRIAKRSETDRTETGFLPFPSFTEARMKEMSDAELIHALLGVPT
;
A
#
# COMPACT_ATOMS: atom_id res chain seq x y z
N MET A 1 -9.28 -7.51 5.34
CA MET A 1 -8.36 -6.87 4.38
C MET A 1 -8.17 -7.79 3.20
N LEU A 2 -8.41 -7.30 2.00
CA LEU A 2 -8.31 -8.05 0.76
C LEU A 2 -6.92 -7.85 0.16
N VAL A 3 -6.24 -8.93 -0.19
CA VAL A 3 -4.99 -8.88 -0.94
C VAL A 3 -5.26 -9.36 -2.36
N VAL A 4 -4.88 -8.54 -3.32
CA VAL A 4 -4.96 -8.79 -4.76
C VAL A 4 -3.56 -8.74 -5.31
N TRP A 5 -3.23 -9.66 -6.21
CA TRP A 5 -1.90 -9.77 -6.78
C TRP A 5 -1.88 -9.29 -8.23
N ARG A 6 -0.82 -8.57 -8.59
CA ARG A 6 -0.50 -8.18 -9.95
C ARG A 6 0.94 -8.52 -10.28
N ARG A 7 1.29 -8.55 -11.57
CA ARG A 7 2.69 -8.59 -11.99
C ARG A 7 3.38 -7.25 -11.68
N PRO A 8 4.71 -7.23 -11.51
CA PRO A 8 5.52 -6.02 -11.53
C PRO A 8 5.07 -5.09 -12.66
N ASP A 9 4.78 -3.82 -12.35
CA ASP A 9 4.30 -2.80 -13.31
C ASP A 9 2.98 -3.11 -14.02
N GLY A 10 2.29 -4.22 -13.67
CA GLY A 10 1.01 -4.59 -14.23
C GLY A 10 -0.08 -3.58 -13.87
N ASP A 11 -1.09 -3.42 -14.70
CA ASP A 11 -2.16 -2.46 -14.41
C ASP A 11 -2.99 -2.86 -13.17
N VAL A 12 -3.27 -1.89 -12.30
CA VAL A 12 -4.03 -2.12 -11.05
C VAL A 12 -5.50 -2.40 -11.36
N PHE A 13 -6.10 -1.75 -12.36
CA PHE A 13 -7.50 -1.96 -12.72
C PHE A 13 -7.73 -3.36 -13.28
N GLU A 14 -6.80 -3.85 -14.11
CA GLU A 14 -6.85 -5.23 -14.60
C GLU A 14 -6.71 -6.24 -13.45
N ALA A 15 -5.85 -5.98 -12.46
CA ALA A 15 -5.73 -6.84 -11.29
C ALA A 15 -7.00 -6.88 -10.42
N LEU A 16 -7.73 -5.76 -10.37
CA LEU A 16 -8.98 -5.64 -9.62
C LEU A 16 -10.21 -6.14 -10.39
N LYS A 17 -10.06 -6.53 -11.66
CA LYS A 17 -11.16 -6.97 -12.51
C LYS A 17 -11.81 -8.24 -11.96
N GLY A 18 -13.11 -8.19 -11.73
CA GLY A 18 -13.87 -9.31 -11.17
C GLY A 18 -13.70 -9.48 -9.64
N VAL A 19 -12.98 -8.57 -8.99
CA VAL A 19 -12.83 -8.56 -7.53
C VAL A 19 -13.95 -7.73 -6.91
N THR A 20 -14.67 -8.30 -5.95
CA THR A 20 -15.78 -7.62 -5.26
C THR A 20 -15.30 -7.05 -3.93
N PHE A 21 -15.37 -5.73 -3.79
CA PHE A 21 -15.13 -4.98 -2.56
C PHE A 21 -16.03 -3.74 -2.54
N THR A 22 -16.20 -3.14 -1.37
CA THR A 22 -17.10 -2.01 -1.13
C THR A 22 -16.35 -0.82 -0.54
N HIS A 23 -16.97 0.36 -0.58
CA HIS A 23 -16.40 1.55 0.03
C HIS A 23 -16.16 1.33 1.54
N GLY A 24 -14.93 1.56 1.99
CA GLY A 24 -14.48 1.31 3.36
C GLY A 24 -13.68 0.01 3.55
N ASP A 25 -13.66 -0.87 2.54
CA ASP A 25 -12.83 -2.07 2.59
C ASP A 25 -11.34 -1.74 2.43
N LYS A 26 -10.51 -2.39 3.26
CA LYS A 26 -9.06 -2.32 3.13
C LYS A 26 -8.60 -3.29 2.04
N VAL A 27 -8.16 -2.76 0.91
CA VAL A 27 -7.65 -3.54 -0.24
C VAL A 27 -6.18 -3.20 -0.48
N ILE A 28 -5.36 -4.23 -0.61
CA ILE A 28 -3.94 -4.13 -0.98
C ILE A 28 -3.80 -4.75 -2.37
N CYS A 29 -3.23 -3.99 -3.31
CA CYS A 29 -2.76 -4.51 -4.59
C CYS A 29 -1.23 -4.69 -4.50
N ALA A 30 -0.80 -5.93 -4.30
CA ALA A 30 0.61 -6.28 -4.14
C ALA A 30 1.19 -6.87 -5.43
N GLU A 31 2.51 -6.76 -5.58
CA GLU A 31 3.23 -7.31 -6.72
C GLU A 31 3.74 -8.73 -6.41
N TRP A 32 3.64 -9.60 -7.40
CA TRP A 32 4.15 -10.97 -7.36
C TRP A 32 5.39 -11.08 -8.26
N PHE A 33 6.57 -11.09 -7.63
CA PHE A 33 7.86 -11.01 -8.33
C PHE A 33 8.37 -12.37 -8.83
N GLU A 34 7.80 -13.47 -8.35
CA GLU A 34 8.17 -14.82 -8.82
C GLU A 34 7.50 -15.16 -10.15
N ASP A 35 8.14 -16.01 -10.96
CA ASP A 35 7.58 -16.52 -12.22
C ASP A 35 6.40 -17.50 -12.03
N SER A 36 6.14 -17.91 -10.79
CA SER A 36 5.00 -18.76 -10.43
C SER A 36 3.66 -18.08 -10.75
N PRO A 37 2.56 -18.85 -10.91
CA PRO A 37 1.23 -18.28 -11.12
C PRO A 37 0.86 -17.32 -9.97
N LEU A 38 0.20 -16.22 -10.32
CA LEU A 38 -0.28 -15.26 -9.32
C LEU A 38 -1.27 -15.95 -8.38
N PRO A 39 -1.14 -15.76 -7.05
CA PRO A 39 -2.16 -16.21 -6.14
C PRO A 39 -3.49 -15.49 -6.44
N GLY A 40 -4.60 -16.19 -6.21
CA GLY A 40 -5.92 -15.57 -6.35
C GLY A 40 -6.17 -14.50 -5.28
N PRO A 41 -7.09 -13.55 -5.54
CA PRO A 41 -7.53 -12.59 -4.54
C PRO A 41 -8.02 -13.27 -3.27
N ARG A 42 -7.55 -12.83 -2.09
CA ARG A 42 -7.90 -13.46 -0.81
C ARG A 42 -8.18 -12.44 0.28
N TRP A 43 -9.26 -12.70 1.03
CA TRP A 43 -9.57 -11.96 2.25
C TRP A 43 -8.82 -12.53 3.45
N HIS A 44 -8.10 -11.65 4.15
CA HIS A 44 -7.46 -11.93 5.43
C HIS A 44 -8.19 -11.20 6.55
N ARG A 45 -8.56 -11.97 7.59
CA ARG A 45 -9.22 -11.45 8.81
C ARG A 45 -8.21 -11.08 9.88
N ASP A 46 -7.11 -11.84 9.96
CA ASP A 46 -6.05 -11.64 10.94
C ASP A 46 -4.90 -10.80 10.37
N ARG A 47 -3.85 -10.60 11.16
CA ARG A 47 -2.62 -9.93 10.72
C ARG A 47 -1.99 -10.70 9.56
N LEU A 48 -1.61 -10.01 8.49
CA LEU A 48 -1.04 -10.64 7.29
C LEU A 48 0.19 -11.48 7.60
N SER A 49 1.05 -11.02 8.51
CA SER A 49 2.24 -11.75 8.96
C SER A 49 1.95 -13.10 9.64
N GLN A 50 0.71 -13.33 10.08
CA GLN A 50 0.25 -14.59 10.67
C GLN A 50 -0.62 -15.40 9.69
N ALA A 51 -1.36 -14.71 8.82
CA ALA A 51 -2.34 -15.31 7.93
C ALA A 51 -1.78 -15.75 6.56
N MET A 52 -0.58 -15.30 6.21
CA MET A 52 0.07 -15.58 4.93
C MET A 52 1.28 -16.49 5.12
N THR A 53 1.66 -17.18 4.06
CA THR A 53 2.94 -17.89 4.05
C THR A 53 4.09 -16.88 4.09
N ALA A 54 5.26 -17.31 4.59
CA ALA A 54 6.44 -16.46 4.62
C ALA A 54 6.83 -15.94 3.22
N GLY A 55 6.66 -16.78 2.18
CA GLY A 55 6.89 -16.39 0.79
C GLY A 55 5.94 -15.28 0.33
N GLU A 56 4.62 -15.46 0.50
CA GLU A 56 3.66 -14.42 0.10
C GLU A 56 3.85 -13.11 0.88
N TYR A 57 4.13 -13.20 2.19
CA TYR A 57 4.37 -12.00 3.01
C TYR A 57 5.63 -11.26 2.57
N GLU A 58 6.68 -11.98 2.15
CA GLU A 58 7.90 -11.40 1.63
C GLU A 58 7.65 -10.62 0.32
N GLN A 59 6.78 -11.12 -0.57
CA GLN A 59 6.38 -10.39 -1.78
C GLN A 59 5.70 -9.04 -1.46
N ILE A 60 4.93 -8.98 -0.35
CA ILE A 60 4.35 -7.72 0.13
C ILE A 60 5.45 -6.75 0.57
N ASN A 61 6.43 -7.21 1.35
CA ASN A 61 7.56 -6.37 1.78
C ASN A 61 8.33 -5.83 0.57
N GLN A 62 8.63 -6.68 -0.41
CA GLN A 62 9.29 -6.26 -1.64
C GLN A 62 8.47 -5.23 -2.43
N THR A 63 7.14 -5.38 -2.45
CA THR A 63 6.25 -4.37 -3.05
C THR A 63 6.38 -3.02 -2.34
N ILE A 64 6.36 -3.03 -1.00
CA ILE A 64 6.50 -1.80 -0.19
C ILE A 64 7.85 -1.14 -0.45
N ASP A 65 8.94 -1.92 -0.42
CA ASP A 65 10.29 -1.41 -0.69
C ASP A 65 10.41 -0.82 -2.09
N ARG A 66 9.78 -1.45 -3.08
CA ARG A 66 9.77 -0.94 -4.45
C ARG A 66 9.02 0.39 -4.56
N ILE A 67 7.85 0.50 -3.93
CA ILE A 67 7.08 1.75 -3.90
C ILE A 67 7.86 2.85 -3.19
N ALA A 68 8.54 2.52 -2.08
CA ALA A 68 9.39 3.46 -1.36
C ALA A 68 10.55 3.98 -2.24
N LYS A 69 11.28 3.06 -2.91
CA LYS A 69 12.38 3.42 -3.83
C LYS A 69 11.90 4.24 -5.03
N ARG A 70 10.74 3.90 -5.60
CA ARG A 70 10.13 4.66 -6.68
C ARG A 70 9.74 6.07 -6.23
N SER A 71 9.18 6.18 -5.02
CA SER A 71 8.83 7.49 -4.43
C SER A 71 10.05 8.38 -4.17
N GLU A 72 11.22 7.79 -3.89
CA GLU A 72 12.47 8.54 -3.80
C GLU A 72 12.98 9.03 -5.16
N THR A 73 12.70 8.29 -6.23
CA THR A 73 13.11 8.64 -7.60
C THR A 73 12.15 9.64 -8.25
N ASP A 74 10.84 9.42 -8.10
CA ASP A 74 9.74 10.27 -8.60
C ASP A 74 9.59 11.57 -7.77
N ARG A 75 10.28 11.69 -6.62
CA ARG A 75 10.40 12.94 -5.86
C ARG A 75 11.03 14.10 -6.65
N THR A 76 11.66 13.79 -7.78
CA THR A 76 12.25 14.78 -8.70
C THR A 76 11.27 15.28 -9.76
N GLU A 77 10.11 14.63 -9.96
CA GLU A 77 9.11 15.02 -10.96
C GLU A 77 7.76 15.35 -10.29
N THR A 78 7.60 16.66 -10.05
CA THR A 78 6.35 17.43 -10.12
C THR A 78 5.03 16.63 -10.11
N GLY A 79 4.33 16.61 -8.97
CA GLY A 79 2.89 16.29 -8.98
C GLY A 79 2.24 15.96 -7.65
N PHE A 80 2.97 15.40 -6.69
CA PHE A 80 2.46 15.25 -5.33
C PHE A 80 2.86 16.48 -4.53
N LEU A 81 1.87 17.23 -4.04
CA LEU A 81 2.08 18.27 -3.02
C LEU A 81 3.03 17.69 -1.97
N PRO A 82 4.08 18.44 -1.57
CA PRO A 82 5.07 17.92 -0.65
C PRO A 82 4.32 17.44 0.59
N PHE A 83 4.41 16.13 0.88
CA PHE A 83 4.15 15.65 2.22
C PHE A 83 4.92 16.60 3.14
N PRO A 84 4.26 17.32 4.07
CA PRO A 84 4.96 18.21 4.96
C PRO A 84 6.08 17.39 5.57
N SER A 85 7.33 17.87 5.51
CA SER A 85 8.42 17.22 6.23
C SER A 85 8.06 17.32 7.71
N PHE A 86 7.44 16.25 8.23
CA PHE A 86 7.06 16.16 9.63
C PHE A 86 8.34 15.88 10.39
N THR A 87 8.95 16.94 10.91
CA THR A 87 9.99 16.80 11.93
C THR A 87 9.35 16.27 13.21
N GLU A 88 10.09 15.47 13.97
CA GLU A 88 9.61 14.87 15.23
C GLU A 88 9.09 15.94 16.22
N ALA A 89 9.71 17.13 16.20
CA ALA A 89 9.27 18.28 16.99
C ALA A 89 7.85 18.74 16.62
N ARG A 90 7.55 18.79 15.32
CA ARG A 90 6.23 19.23 14.83
C ARG A 90 5.14 18.20 15.11
N MET A 91 5.44 16.91 15.10
CA MET A 91 4.47 15.87 15.46
C MET A 91 4.06 15.92 16.94
N LYS A 92 4.96 16.35 17.84
CA LYS A 92 4.66 16.46 19.28
C LYS A 92 3.76 17.65 19.62
N GLU A 93 3.64 18.62 18.71
CA GLU A 93 2.81 19.82 18.88
C GLU A 93 1.40 19.67 18.28
N MET A 94 1.15 18.58 17.54
CA MET A 94 -0.13 18.33 16.88
C MET A 94 -1.09 17.58 17.80
N SER A 95 -2.36 17.96 17.76
CA SER A 95 -3.41 17.17 18.39
C SER A 95 -3.63 15.85 17.64
N ASP A 96 -4.18 14.85 18.32
CA ASP A 96 -4.43 13.52 17.73
C ASP A 96 -5.25 13.60 16.43
N ALA A 97 -6.21 14.54 16.36
CA ALA A 97 -7.01 14.76 15.16
C ALA A 97 -6.16 15.26 13.98
N GLU A 98 -5.26 16.22 14.23
CA GLU A 98 -4.38 16.79 13.21
C GLU A 98 -3.34 15.77 12.73
N LEU A 99 -2.82 14.93 13.63
CA LEU A 99 -1.93 13.81 13.31
C LEU A 99 -2.62 12.80 12.38
N ILE A 100 -3.87 12.45 12.68
CA ILE A 100 -4.66 11.53 11.86
C ILE A 100 -4.94 12.13 10.48
N HIS A 101 -5.31 13.42 10.40
CA HIS A 101 -5.51 14.12 9.13
C HIS A 101 -4.22 14.19 8.29
N ALA A 102 -3.09 14.50 8.93
CA ALA A 102 -1.78 14.57 8.30
C ALA A 102 -1.31 13.23 7.74
N LEU A 103 -1.54 12.13 8.47
CA LEU A 103 -1.10 10.79 8.07
C LEU A 103 -2.00 10.16 7.00
N LEU A 104 -3.30 10.46 7.01
CA LEU A 104 -4.27 9.82 6.13
C LEU A 104 -4.59 10.63 4.87
N GLY A 105 -4.14 11.89 4.78
CA GLY A 105 -4.19 12.68 3.55
C GLY A 105 -5.60 12.90 2.98
N VAL A 106 -6.65 12.74 3.79
CA VAL A 106 -8.03 12.90 3.33
C VAL A 106 -8.40 14.38 3.39
N PRO A 107 -8.73 15.03 2.26
CA PRO A 107 -9.25 16.38 2.27
C PRO A 107 -10.70 16.39 2.79
N THR A 108 -11.03 17.35 3.64
CA THR A 108 -12.42 17.78 3.87
C THR A 108 -12.90 18.66 2.73
#